data_AF-A0A953MSJ6-F1
#
_entry.id   AF-A0A953MSJ6-F1
#
_cell.length_a   1.000
_cell.length_b   1.000
_cell.length_c   1.000
_cell.angle_alpha   90.00
_cell.angle_beta   90.00
_cell.angle_gamma   90.00
#
_symmetry.space_group_name_H-M   'P 1'
#
loop_
_entity.id
_entity.type
_entity.pdbx_description
1 polymer ?
#
loop_
_entity_poly.entity_id
_entity_poly.type
_entity_poly.pdbx_seq_one_letter_code
_entity_poly.pdbx_strand_id
1 'polypeptide(L)'
;QEVARLLNKRSIFAERDDKTLTLRRGFSLAKGEKVLVCEDVVTTGGSVFEVIDIVKNAGADVVGVGFIVDRSNGKVQFGFPQISAMKMNVVSYIPDECPFCKEGTPAVKPGSRKV
;
A
#
# COMPACT_ATOMS: atom_id res chain seq x y z
N GLN A 1 7.75 10.13 2.19
CA GLN A 1 8.42 11.39 2.59
C GLN A 1 8.43 12.43 1.46
N GLU A 2 8.82 12.06 0.22
CA GLU A 2 8.88 13.02 -0.90
C GLU A 2 7.56 13.72 -1.26
N VAL A 3 6.42 13.01 -1.26
CA VAL A 3 5.11 13.62 -1.53
C VAL A 3 4.80 14.70 -0.50
N ALA A 4 4.99 14.40 0.79
CA ALA A 4 4.77 15.36 1.88
C ALA A 4 5.74 16.55 1.79
N ARG A 5 7.01 16.31 1.43
CA ARG A 5 8.02 17.36 1.21
C ARG A 5 7.58 18.34 0.12
N LEU A 6 7.14 17.84 -1.03
CA LEU A 6 6.66 18.67 -2.15
C LEU A 6 5.41 19.48 -1.79
N LEU A 7 4.54 18.93 -0.93
CA LEU A 7 3.32 19.60 -0.46
C LEU A 7 3.54 20.52 0.75
N ASN A 8 4.77 20.59 1.28
CA ASN A 8 5.10 21.27 2.53
C ASN A 8 4.18 20.83 3.70
N LYS A 9 4.03 19.51 3.86
CA LYS A 9 3.24 18.87 4.92
C LYS A 9 4.08 17.91 5.73
N ARG A 10 3.61 17.57 6.93
CA ARG A 10 4.23 16.53 7.75
C ARG A 10 4.08 15.16 7.09
N SER A 11 5.09 14.32 7.26
CA SER A 11 5.06 12.91 6.87
C SER A 11 5.11 12.06 8.14
N ILE A 12 4.17 11.13 8.27
CA ILE A 12 4.23 10.04 9.25
C ILE A 12 4.10 8.72 8.48
N PHE A 13 4.44 7.61 9.10
CA PHE A 13 4.32 6.30 8.47
C PHE A 13 3.79 5.26 9.47
N ALA A 14 3.05 4.30 8.92
CA ALA A 14 2.68 3.10 9.63
C ALA A 14 3.63 1.97 9.26
N GLU A 15 3.77 1.02 10.15
CA GLU A 15 4.63 -0.14 9.96
C GLU A 15 4.12 -1.29 10.82
N ARG A 16 4.64 -2.47 10.54
CA ARG A 16 4.13 -3.68 11.15
C ARG A 16 4.81 -3.90 12.50
N ASP A 17 4.01 -3.83 13.56
CA ASP A 17 4.36 -4.31 14.90
C ASP A 17 3.73 -5.70 15.05
N ASP A 18 4.57 -6.73 15.06
CA ASP A 18 4.20 -8.13 14.88
C ASP A 18 3.33 -8.41 13.63
N LYS A 19 2.01 -8.43 13.80
CA LYS A 19 1.03 -8.74 12.75
C LYS A 19 0.20 -7.54 12.33
N THR A 20 0.17 -6.49 13.15
CA THR A 20 -0.73 -5.35 12.99
C THR A 20 0.04 -4.17 12.45
N LEU A 21 -0.47 -3.55 11.39
CA LEU A 21 0.04 -2.27 10.95
C LEU A 21 -0.35 -1.19 11.97
N THR A 22 0.62 -0.42 12.46
CA THR A 22 0.42 0.63 13.47
C THR A 22 1.27 1.86 13.17
N LEU A 23 0.87 3.02 13.70
CA LEU A 23 1.74 4.20 13.69
C LEU A 23 2.89 4.00 14.67
N ARG A 24 4.12 4.30 14.25
CA ARG A 24 5.30 4.26 15.14
C ARG A 24 5.13 5.20 16.33
N ARG A 25 5.87 4.89 17.39
CA ARG A 25 5.95 5.72 18.61
C ARG A 25 6.30 7.17 18.24
N GLY A 26 5.51 8.11 18.75
CA GLY A 26 5.66 9.55 18.49
C GLY A 26 4.82 10.08 17.32
N PHE A 27 4.18 9.22 16.53
CA PHE A 27 3.18 9.65 15.56
C PHE A 27 1.77 9.51 16.11
N SER A 28 0.97 10.54 15.87
CA SER A 28 -0.45 10.57 16.17
C SER A 28 -1.18 11.37 15.10
N LEU A 29 -2.48 11.12 14.99
CA LEU A 29 -3.41 11.87 14.16
C LEU A 29 -4.40 12.59 15.07
N ALA A 30 -4.70 13.84 14.74
CA ALA A 30 -5.74 14.59 15.43
C ALA A 30 -7.13 14.30 14.81
N LYS A 31 -8.18 14.42 15.62
CA LYS A 31 -9.56 14.32 15.12
C LYS A 31 -9.80 15.38 14.04
N GLY A 32 -10.39 14.97 12.91
CA GLY A 32 -10.65 15.82 11.74
C GLY A 32 -9.41 16.19 10.93
N GLU A 33 -8.24 15.63 11.25
CA GLU A 33 -7.04 15.87 10.46
C GLU A 33 -7.19 15.24 9.07
N LYS A 34 -6.87 16.01 8.02
CA LYS A 34 -6.92 15.53 6.63
C LYS A 34 -5.66 14.75 6.28
N VAL A 35 -5.83 13.50 5.86
CA VAL A 35 -4.74 12.57 5.56
C VAL A 35 -4.80 12.14 4.10
N LEU A 36 -3.68 12.35 3.39
CA LEU A 36 -3.42 11.72 2.09
C LEU A 36 -2.62 10.44 2.35
N VAL A 37 -3.19 9.27 2.00
CA VAL A 37 -2.47 7.99 2.13
C VAL A 37 -1.56 7.82 0.91
N CYS A 38 -0.29 7.50 1.13
CA CYS A 38 0.68 7.28 0.06
C CYS A 38 1.34 5.92 0.18
N GLU A 39 1.46 5.20 -0.94
CA GLU A 39 2.13 3.89 -1.05
C GLU A 39 3.05 3.88 -2.28
N ASP A 40 4.05 3.01 -2.30
CA ASP A 40 4.88 2.83 -3.50
C ASP A 40 4.16 2.01 -4.58
N VAL A 41 3.71 0.81 -4.22
CA VAL A 41 3.19 -0.21 -5.12
C VAL A 41 1.92 -0.83 -4.55
N VAL A 42 0.81 -0.70 -5.27
CA VAL A 42 -0.45 -1.36 -4.92
C VAL A 42 -0.56 -2.68 -5.67
N THR A 43 -0.68 -3.77 -4.92
CA THR A 43 -1.03 -5.11 -5.44
C THR A 43 -2.48 -5.45 -5.11
N THR A 44 -2.74 -6.03 -3.94
CA THR A 44 -4.09 -6.25 -3.41
C THR A 44 -4.65 -5.03 -2.69
N GLY A 45 -3.79 -4.08 -2.33
CA GLY A 45 -4.15 -2.89 -1.55
C GLY A 45 -4.28 -3.13 -0.04
N GLY A 46 -3.97 -4.33 0.46
CA GLY A 46 -4.15 -4.70 1.87
C GLY A 46 -3.55 -3.69 2.86
N SER A 47 -2.27 -3.33 2.68
CA SER A 47 -1.61 -2.33 3.53
C SER A 47 -2.31 -0.97 3.52
N VAL A 48 -2.78 -0.53 2.35
CA VAL A 48 -3.49 0.75 2.21
C VAL A 48 -4.83 0.72 2.95
N PHE A 49 -5.57 -0.38 2.88
CA PHE A 49 -6.79 -0.55 3.68
C PHE A 49 -6.49 -0.51 5.18
N GLU A 50 -5.44 -1.20 5.64
CA GLU A 50 -5.01 -1.14 7.05
C GLU A 50 -4.68 0.31 7.48
N VAL A 51 -4.00 1.10 6.63
CA VAL A 51 -3.74 2.53 6.92
C VAL A 51 -5.02 3.36 6.94
N ILE A 52 -5.96 3.13 6.02
CA ILE A 52 -7.27 3.81 6.02
C ILE A 52 -8.00 3.56 7.33
N ASP A 53 -7.97 2.32 7.83
CA ASP A 53 -8.61 1.97 9.10
C ASP A 53 -7.93 2.66 10.29
N ILE A 54 -6.59 2.73 10.31
CA ILE A 54 -5.85 3.50 11.33
C ILE A 54 -6.29 4.97 11.33
N VAL A 55 -6.41 5.60 10.15
CA VAL A 55 -6.83 7.01 10.03
C VAL A 55 -8.25 7.20 10.56
N LYS A 56 -9.19 6.34 10.13
CA LYS A 56 -10.59 6.38 10.59
C LYS A 56 -10.71 6.18 12.10
N ASN A 57 -9.98 5.21 12.66
CA ASN A 57 -9.99 4.91 14.09
C ASN A 57 -9.42 6.05 14.95
N ALA A 58 -8.52 6.86 14.39
CA ALA A 58 -8.05 8.09 15.02
C ALA A 58 -9.05 9.27 14.92
N GLY A 59 -10.17 9.08 14.21
CA GLY A 59 -11.15 10.13 13.94
C GLY A 59 -10.68 11.17 12.92
N ALA A 60 -9.69 10.82 12.11
CA ALA A 60 -9.14 11.66 11.04
C ALA A 60 -9.79 11.31 9.68
N ASP A 61 -9.63 12.20 8.70
CA ASP A 61 -10.31 12.13 7.41
C ASP A 61 -9.35 11.76 6.28
N VAL A 62 -9.56 10.60 5.65
CA VAL A 62 -8.85 10.25 4.41
C VAL A 62 -9.40 11.12 3.28
N VAL A 63 -8.52 11.90 2.64
CA VAL A 63 -8.90 12.77 1.52
C VAL A 63 -8.55 12.19 0.15
N GLY A 64 -7.73 11.14 0.12
CA GLY A 64 -7.33 10.45 -1.10
C GLY A 64 -6.22 9.43 -0.88
N VAL A 65 -5.92 8.69 -1.94
CA VAL A 65 -4.85 7.68 -1.98
C VAL A 65 -3.96 7.92 -3.20
N GLY A 66 -2.66 8.10 -2.98
CA GLY A 66 -1.66 8.26 -4.03
C GLY A 66 -0.68 7.10 -4.04
N PHE A 67 -0.33 6.57 -5.21
CA PHE A 67 0.67 5.52 -5.32
C PHE A 67 1.46 5.60 -6.62
N ILE A 68 2.67 5.04 -6.65
CA ILE A 68 3.51 5.14 -7.86
C ILE A 68 3.05 4.10 -8.87
N VAL A 69 2.92 2.84 -8.45
CA VAL A 69 2.62 1.72 -9.34
C VAL A 69 1.35 0.98 -8.94
N ASP A 70 0.40 0.89 -9.85
CA ASP A 70 -0.78 0.06 -9.74
C ASP A 70 -0.57 -1.30 -10.43
N ARG A 71 -0.26 -2.35 -9.67
CA ARG A 71 -0.20 -3.73 -10.17
C ARG A 71 -1.56 -4.43 -10.15
N SER A 72 -2.57 -3.83 -9.52
CA SER A 72 -3.95 -4.29 -9.63
C SER A 72 -4.56 -3.96 -10.99
N ASN A 73 -3.92 -3.07 -11.74
CA ASN A 73 -4.39 -2.54 -13.01
C ASN A 73 -5.83 -1.95 -12.89
N GLY A 74 -6.05 -1.14 -11.85
CA GLY A 74 -7.33 -0.50 -11.56
C GLY A 74 -8.38 -1.38 -10.89
N LYS A 75 -8.07 -2.65 -10.57
CA LYS A 75 -9.03 -3.56 -9.91
C LYS A 75 -9.29 -3.20 -8.46
N VAL A 76 -8.32 -2.61 -7.76
CA VAL A 76 -8.49 -2.19 -6.36
C VAL A 76 -9.09 -0.79 -6.31
N GLN A 77 -10.17 -0.65 -5.54
CA GLN A 77 -10.88 0.61 -5.32
C GLN A 77 -10.95 0.89 -3.81
N PHE A 78 -10.40 2.03 -3.38
CA PHE A 78 -10.31 2.37 -1.95
C PHE A 78 -11.51 3.17 -1.43
N GLY A 79 -12.42 3.60 -2.30
CA GLY A 79 -13.57 4.44 -1.93
C GLY A 79 -13.24 5.92 -1.73
N PHE A 80 -12.03 6.35 -2.12
CA PHE A 80 -11.56 7.73 -2.08
C PHE A 80 -10.99 8.12 -3.44
N PRO A 81 -10.81 9.42 -3.75
CA PRO A 81 -10.04 9.84 -4.90
C PRO A 81 -8.66 9.14 -4.90
N GLN A 82 -8.36 8.38 -5.96
CA GLN A 82 -7.14 7.60 -6.04
C GLN A 82 -6.38 7.88 -7.34
N ILE A 83 -5.07 8.07 -7.25
CA ILE A 83 -4.21 8.37 -8.40
C ILE A 83 -2.97 7.48 -8.35
N SER A 84 -2.64 6.87 -9.49
CA SER A 84 -1.37 6.18 -9.72
C SER A 84 -0.57 6.84 -10.84
N ALA A 85 0.76 6.86 -10.71
CA ALA A 85 1.63 7.36 -11.78
C ALA A 85 1.73 6.37 -12.96
N MET A 86 1.65 5.07 -12.67
CA MET A 86 1.72 3.98 -13.64
C MET A 86 0.72 2.89 -13.29
N LYS A 87 0.16 2.26 -14.32
CA LYS A 87 -0.59 1.01 -14.21
C LYS A 87 0.15 -0.09 -14.95
N MET A 88 0.23 -1.27 -14.34
CA MET A 88 0.81 -2.45 -14.96
C MET A 88 -0.08 -3.67 -14.69
N ASN A 89 -0.30 -4.47 -15.71
CA ASN A 89 -0.94 -5.76 -15.54
C ASN A 89 0.13 -6.80 -15.20
N VAL A 90 0.11 -7.32 -13.97
CA VAL A 90 1.04 -8.37 -13.54
C VAL A 90 0.25 -9.62 -13.21
N VAL A 91 0.40 -10.62 -14.07
CA VAL A 91 -0.31 -11.89 -13.94
C VAL A 91 0.36 -12.72 -12.86
N SER A 92 -0.43 -13.15 -11.88
CA SER A 92 -0.03 -14.15 -10.89
C SER A 92 -0.60 -15.50 -11.34
N TYR A 93 0.25 -16.52 -11.37
CA TYR A 93 -0.14 -17.87 -11.72
C TYR A 93 -0.14 -18.75 -10.47
N ILE A 94 -1.07 -19.68 -10.38
CA ILE A 94 -0.88 -20.84 -9.52
C ILE A 94 0.25 -21.71 -10.09
N PRO A 95 0.96 -22.50 -9.27
CA PRO A 95 2.12 -23.28 -9.73
C PRO A 95 1.86 -24.09 -11.01
N ASP A 96 0.69 -24.75 -11.09
CA ASP A 96 0.29 -25.60 -12.21
C ASP A 96 -0.05 -24.83 -13.50
N GLU A 97 -0.27 -23.52 -13.41
CA GLU A 97 -0.59 -22.65 -14.55
C GLU A 97 0.60 -21.78 -14.98
N CYS A 98 1.69 -21.75 -14.20
CA CYS A 98 2.83 -20.91 -14.49
C CYS A 98 3.66 -21.47 -15.67
N PRO A 99 3.82 -20.70 -16.78
CA PRO A 99 4.58 -21.16 -17.94
C PRO A 99 6.05 -21.45 -17.61
N PHE A 100 6.68 -20.61 -16.79
CA PHE A 100 8.07 -20.79 -16.38
C PHE A 100 8.26 -21.98 -15.42
N CYS A 101 7.28 -22.29 -14.57
CA CYS A 101 7.34 -23.48 -13.72
C CYS A 101 7.26 -24.76 -14.56
N LYS A 102 6.43 -24.78 -15.61
CA LYS A 102 6.34 -25.91 -16.55
C LYS A 102 7.64 -26.13 -17.31
N GLU A 103 8.38 -25.06 -17.58
CA GLU A 103 9.72 -25.10 -18.20
C GLU A 103 10.83 -25.48 -17.21
N GLY A 104 10.50 -25.73 -15.93
CA GLY A 104 11.47 -26.11 -14.91
C GLY A 104 12.32 -24.96 -14.39
N THR A 105 11.94 -23.70 -14.68
CA THR A 105 12.65 -22.53 -14.14
C THR A 105 12.42 -22.46 -12.63
N PRO A 106 13.49 -22.45 -11.80
CA PRO A 106 13.35 -22.38 -10.35
C PRO A 106 12.68 -21.07 -9.92
N ALA A 107 11.52 -21.19 -9.25
CA ALA A 107 10.90 -20.04 -8.60
C ALA A 107 11.76 -19.61 -7.41
N VAL A 108 12.17 -18.34 -7.39
CA VAL A 108 12.86 -17.75 -6.24
C VAL A 108 11.88 -16.90 -5.46
N LYS A 109 11.90 -16.98 -4.13
CA LYS A 109 11.14 -16.07 -3.26
C LYS A 109 11.95 -14.80 -2.99
N PRO A 110 11.64 -13.65 -3.61
CA PRO A 110 12.26 -12.39 -3.23
C PRO A 110 11.69 -11.87 -1.90
N GLY A 111 12.51 -11.16 -1.12
CA GLY A 111 12.10 -10.42 0.07
C GLY A 111 12.45 -11.10 1.40
N SER A 112 12.19 -10.39 2.50
CA SER A 112 12.68 -10.71 3.86
C SER A 112 11.80 -11.69 4.66
N ARG A 113 10.57 -11.95 4.22
CA ARG A 113 9.67 -12.90 4.91
C ARG A 113 10.11 -14.33 4.58
N LYS A 114 10.17 -15.24 5.55
CA LYS A 114 10.26 -16.70 5.29
C LYS A 114 8.88 -17.22 4.83
N VAL A 115 8.82 -18.13 3.85
CA VAL A 115 7.58 -18.91 3.56
C VAL A 115 7.65 -20.11 4.48
#